data_AF-A0A7Y2Q722-F1
#
_entry.id   AF-A0A7Y2Q722-F1
#
_cell.length_a   1.000
_cell.length_b   1.000
_cell.length_c   1.000
_cell.angle_alpha   90.00
_cell.angle_beta   90.00
_cell.angle_gamma   90.00
#
_symmetry.space_group_name_H-M   'P 1'
#
loop_
_entity.id
_entity.type
_entity.pdbx_description
1 polymer ?
#
loop_
_entity_poly.entity_id
_entity_poly.type
_entity_poly.pdbx_seq_one_letter_code
_entity_poly.pdbx_strand_id
1 'polypeptide(L)' 'MRPVTREDADYEVEAALAFHDDDAKATIATLLADNHHLRLQLALAESALSRGLVRGWRPRFDRD' A
#
# COMPACT_ATOMS: atom_id res chain seq x y z
N MET A 1 8.99 -12.05 -5.87
CA MET A 1 9.26 -10.66 -5.47
C MET A 1 10.62 -10.66 -4.80
N ARG A 2 11.56 -9.82 -5.23
CA ARG A 2 12.87 -9.69 -4.56
C ARG A 2 12.63 -8.98 -3.21
N PRO A 3 13.26 -9.40 -2.11
CA PRO A 3 13.12 -8.69 -0.84
C PRO A 3 13.65 -7.26 -0.99
N VAL A 4 12.89 -6.29 -0.49
CA VAL A 4 13.33 -4.90 -0.37
C VAL A 4 14.48 -4.87 0.63
N THR A 5 15.65 -4.37 0.20
CA THR A 5 16.77 -4.20 1.12
C THR A 5 16.54 -2.97 1.99
N ARG A 6 17.28 -2.86 3.10
CA ARG A 6 17.20 -1.64 3.92
C ARG A 6 17.57 -0.39 3.13
N GLU A 7 18.59 -0.49 2.28
CA GLU A 7 19.04 0.62 1.43
C GLU A 7 17.94 1.07 0.44
N ASP A 8 17.21 0.11 -0.15
CA ASP A 8 16.06 0.41 -1.01
C ASP A 8 14.96 1.14 -0.22
N ALA A 9 14.66 0.67 1.00
CA ALA A 9 13.63 1.27 1.85
C ALA A 9 14.00 2.69 2.29
N ASP A 10 15.27 2.91 2.68
CA ASP A 10 15.75 4.23 3.08
C ASP A 10 15.65 5.20 1.87
N TYR A 11 16.02 4.78 0.66
CA TYR A 11 15.86 5.57 -0.56
C TYR A 11 14.39 5.93 -0.87
N GLU A 12 13.48 4.97 -0.75
CA GLU A 12 12.03 5.20 -0.96
C GLU A 12 11.45 6.20 0.05
N VAL A 13 11.91 6.15 1.31
CA VAL A 13 11.50 7.10 2.35
C VAL A 13 11.94 8.52 2.01
N GLU A 14 13.21 8.71 1.64
CA GLU A 14 13.74 10.02 1.24
C GLU A 14 13.02 10.56 0.00
N ALA A 15 12.72 9.70 -0.97
CA ALA A 15 11.95 10.09 -2.16
C ALA A 15 10.52 10.55 -1.80
N ALA A 16 9.87 9.90 -0.82
CA ALA A 16 8.54 10.27 -0.36
C ALA A 16 8.53 11.57 0.47
N LEU A 17 9.60 11.83 1.24
CA LEU A 17 9.78 13.07 1.99
C LEU A 17 10.04 14.26 1.06
N ALA A 18 10.88 14.08 0.03
CA ALA A 18 11.19 15.11 -0.94
C ALA A 18 9.95 15.63 -1.70
N PHE A 19 8.91 14.81 -1.86
CA PHE A 19 7.64 15.22 -2.48
C PHE A 19 6.87 16.26 -1.65
N HIS A 20 7.14 16.34 -0.34
CA HIS A 20 6.48 17.24 0.59
C HIS A 20 7.46 18.23 1.26
N ASP A 21 8.55 18.60 0.58
CA ASP A 21 9.58 19.51 1.11
C ASP A 21 10.12 19.07 2.49
N ASP A 22 10.32 17.76 2.66
CA ASP A 22 10.71 17.09 3.91
C ASP A 22 9.70 17.24 5.08
N ASP A 23 8.45 17.65 4.83
CA ASP A 23 7.38 17.61 5.82
C ASP A 23 6.88 16.17 6.05
N ALA A 24 7.48 15.51 7.04
CA ALA A 24 7.10 14.15 7.44
C ALA A 24 5.61 13.99 7.79
N LYS A 25 4.94 15.02 8.34
CA LYS A 25 3.51 14.91 8.68
C LYS A 25 2.66 14.92 7.43
N ALA A 26 2.98 15.78 6.45
CA ALA A 26 2.31 15.80 5.16
C ALA A 26 2.51 14.47 4.41
N THR A 27 3.74 13.96 4.37
CA THR A 27 4.04 12.64 3.77
C THR A 27 3.25 11.52 4.42
N ILE A 28 3.24 11.43 5.76
CA ILE A 28 2.47 10.40 6.46
C ILE A 28 0.97 10.53 6.20
N ALA A 29 0.43 11.75 6.17
CA ALA A 29 -0.98 11.97 5.85
C ALA A 29 -1.34 11.46 4.45
N THR A 30 -0.51 11.74 3.44
CA THR A 30 -0.67 11.23 2.07
C THR A 30 -0.61 9.70 2.05
N LEU A 31 0.39 9.09 2.68
CA LEU A 31 0.53 7.62 2.71
C LEU A 31 -0.65 6.93 3.40
N LEU A 32 -1.21 7.54 4.45
CA LEU A 32 -2.42 7.03 5.12
C LEU A 32 -3.65 7.14 4.21
N ALA A 33 -3.80 8.25 3.48
CA ALA A 33 -4.89 8.42 2.52
C ALA A 33 -4.79 7.39 1.38
N ASP A 34 -3.59 7.18 0.84
CA ASP A 34 -3.33 6.17 -0.20
C ASP A 34 -3.61 4.76 0.32
N ASN A 35 -3.18 4.43 1.55
CA ASN A 35 -3.48 3.15 2.16
C ASN A 35 -5.00 2.91 2.30
N HIS A 36 -5.74 3.93 2.74
CA HIS A 36 -7.19 3.86 2.82
C HIS A 36 -7.83 3.64 1.44
N HIS A 37 -7.38 4.38 0.43
CA HIS A 37 -7.85 4.22 -0.95
C HIS A 37 -7.61 2.80 -1.47
N LEU A 38 -6.38 2.27 -1.31
CA LEU A 38 -6.02 0.92 -1.75
C LEU A 38 -6.83 -0.15 -1.03
N ARG A 39 -7.08 0.01 0.28
CA ARG A 39 -7.94 -0.90 1.04
C ARG A 39 -9.38 -0.90 0.52
N LEU A 40 -9.92 0.27 0.19
CA LEU A 40 -11.24 0.37 -0.43
C LEU A 40 -11.27 -0.34 -1.79
N GLN A 41 -10.29 -0.11 -2.65
CA GLN A 41 -10.17 -0.79 -3.95
C GLN A 41 -10.10 -2.31 -3.80
N LEU A 42 -9.35 -2.78 -2.80
CA LEU A 42 -9.21 -4.21 -2.52
C LEU A 42 -10.53 -4.84 -2.04
N ALA A 43 -11.28 -4.13 -1.19
CA ALA A 43 -12.61 -4.58 -0.75
C ALA A 43 -13.61 -4.62 -1.91
N LEU A 44 -13.57 -3.62 -2.80
CA LEU A 44 -14.40 -3.61 -4.01
C LEU A 44 -14.05 -4.79 -4.92
N ALA A 45 -12.76 -5.05 -5.13
CA ALA A 45 -12.29 -6.18 -5.92
C ALA A 45 -12.74 -7.52 -5.33
N GLU A 46 -12.63 -7.71 -4.01
CA GLU A 46 -13.13 -8.91 -3.33
C GLU A 46 -14.63 -9.10 -3.55
N SER A 47 -15.42 -8.03 -3.50
CA SER A 47 -16.87 -8.07 -3.68
C SER A 47 -17.30 -8.37 -5.13
N ALA A 48 -16.52 -7.89 -6.11
CA ALA A 48 -16.82 -8.03 -7.53
C ALA A 48 -16.36 -9.38 -8.11
N LEU A 49 -15.28 -9.95 -7.58
CA LEU A 49 -14.71 -11.20 -8.08
C LEU A 49 -15.44 -12.41 -7.50
N SER A 50 -15.86 -13.33 -8.38
CA SER A 50 -16.46 -14.58 -7.92
C SER A 50 -15.42 -15.48 -7.25
N ARG A 51 -15.83 -16.20 -6.20
CA ARG A 51 -14.96 -17.17 -5.49
C ARG A 51 -14.36 -18.23 -6.43
N GLY A 52 -15.09 -18.64 -7.47
CA GLY A 52 -14.64 -19.62 -8.45
C GLY A 52 -13.52 -19.07 -9.35
N LEU A 53 -13.62 -17.80 -9.76
CA LEU A 53 -12.62 -17.14 -10.61
C LEU A 53 -11.25 -17.03 -9.92
N VAL A 54 -11.23 -16.71 -8.63
CA VAL A 54 -10.00 -16.57 -7.84
C VAL A 54 -9.60 -17.85 -7.10
N ARG A 55 -10.24 -19.00 -7.41
CA ARG A 55 -9.98 -20.30 -6.77
C ARG A 55 -9.99 -20.25 -5.24
N GLY A 56 -10.94 -19.51 -4.68
CA GLY A 56 -11.12 -19.36 -3.23
C GLY A 56 -10.12 -18.44 -2.54
N TRP A 57 -9.21 -17.78 -3.27
CA TRP A 57 -8.34 -16.75 -2.71
C TRP A 57 -9.16 -15.57 -2.16
N ARG A 58 -8.68 -15.00 -1.05
CA ARG A 58 -9.20 -13.76 -0.46
C ARG A 58 -8.03 -12.83 -0.10
N PRO A 59 -8.20 -11.51 -0.25
CA PRO A 59 -7.19 -10.56 0.17
C PRO A 59 -6.99 -10.58 1.68
N ARG A 60 -5.78 -10.25 2.12
CA ARG A 60 -5.49 -9.89 3.51
C ARG A 60 -5.26 -8.39 3.57
N PHE A 61 -5.99 -7.73 4.47
CA PHE A 61 -5.93 -6.27 4.60
C PHE A 61 -4.80 -5.79 5.51
N ASP A 62 -4.27 -6.68 6.34
CA ASP A 62 -3.19 -6.42 7.28
C ASP A 62 -1.93 -7.19 6.87
N ARG A 63 -0.77 -6.67 7.28
CA ARG A 63 0.50 -7.40 7.19
C ARG A 63 0.61 -8.32 8.42
N ASP A 64 1.10 -9.54 8.22
CA ASP A 64 1.47 -10.48 9.30
C ASP A 64 2.73 -9.99 10.05
#